data_AF-A0A1M6KWC1-F1
#
_entry.id   AF-A0A1M6KWC1-F1
#
_cell.length_a   1.000
_cell.length_b   1.000
_cell.length_c   1.000
_cell.angle_alpha   90.00
_cell.angle_beta   90.00
_cell.angle_gamma   90.00
#
_symmetry.space_group_name_H-M   'P 1'
#
loop_
_entity.id
_entity.type
_entity.pdbx_description
1 polymer ?
#
loop_
_entity_poly.entity_id
_entity_poly.type
_entity_poly.pdbx_seq_one_letter_code
_entity_poly.pdbx_strand_id
1 'polypeptide(L)'
;MDFLRLLAFGYLLYGIVGLFGFQKIPEAHRDRPWTKSYTRWQAVSWILTALPLLVYSFYFSSGQCMVSFGKRIGLLLLLFVPTILFEVIRSRKFSRLLKGEKERKKAGEQ
;
A
#
# COMPACT_ATOMS: atom_id res chain seq x y z
N MET A 1 15.10 -19.66 2.18
CA MET A 1 13.92 -18.76 2.28
C MET A 1 13.91 -17.90 1.03
N ASP A 2 12.89 -18.03 0.19
CA ASP A 2 12.78 -17.22 -1.03
C ASP A 2 12.68 -15.73 -0.64
N PHE A 3 13.54 -14.89 -1.21
CA PHE A 3 13.59 -13.43 -0.97
C PHE A 3 12.19 -12.78 -1.07
N LEU A 4 11.37 -13.24 -2.01
CA LEU A 4 9.98 -12.78 -2.18
C LEU A 4 9.09 -13.06 -0.96
N ARG A 5 9.29 -14.18 -0.25
CA ARG A 5 8.56 -14.48 0.99
C ARG A 5 8.94 -13.50 2.09
N LEU A 6 10.24 -13.29 2.27
CA LEU A 6 10.75 -12.35 3.28
C LEU A 6 10.22 -10.94 3.02
N LEU A 7 10.25 -10.50 1.76
CA LEU A 7 9.70 -9.21 1.34
C LEU A 7 8.20 -9.12 1.61
N ALA A 8 7.43 -10.15 1.24
CA ALA A 8 5.99 -10.19 1.44
C ALA A 8 5.60 -10.18 2.93
N PHE A 9 6.30 -10.97 3.77
CA PHE A 9 6.11 -10.94 5.22
C PHE A 9 6.50 -9.59 5.82
N GLY A 10 7.58 -8.97 5.34
CA GLY A 10 7.98 -7.62 5.75
C GLY A 10 6.88 -6.59 5.48
N TYR A 11 6.31 -6.59 4.27
CA TYR A 11 5.18 -5.71 3.94
C TYR A 11 3.93 -6.01 4.76
N LEU A 12 3.62 -7.29 5.00
CA LEU A 12 2.46 -7.68 5.81
C LEU A 12 2.61 -7.20 7.26
N LEU A 13 3.75 -7.48 7.90
CA LEU A 13 4.03 -7.06 9.27
C LEU A 13 4.03 -5.53 9.39
N TYR A 14 4.70 -4.83 8.47
CA TYR A 14 4.72 -3.37 8.46
C TYR A 14 3.32 -2.77 8.25
N GLY A 15 2.50 -3.41 7.43
CA GLY A 15 1.10 -3.07 7.24
C GLY A 15 0.28 -3.25 8.52
N ILE A 16 0.39 -4.41 9.17
CA ILE A 16 -0.33 -4.71 10.43
C ILE A 16 0.05 -3.71 11.52
N VAL A 17 1.34 -3.48 11.75
CA VAL A 17 1.85 -2.51 12.72
C VAL A 17 1.35 -1.09 12.39
N GLY A 18 1.23 -0.76 11.10
CA GLY A 18 0.64 0.48 10.63
C GLY A 18 -0.84 0.66 10.92
N LEU A 19 -1.65 -0.42 10.99
CA LEU A 19 -3.07 -0.32 11.36
C LEU A 19 -3.23 0.23 12.79
N PHE A 20 -2.26 -0.07 13.66
CA PHE A 20 -2.17 0.45 15.03
C PHE A 20 -1.56 1.86 15.10
N GLY A 21 -1.10 2.42 13.99
CA GLY A 21 -0.57 3.78 13.91
C GLY A 21 0.96 3.88 14.00
N PHE A 22 1.67 2.76 14.14
CA PHE A 22 3.13 2.72 14.26
C PHE A 22 3.80 2.68 12.87
N GLN A 23 3.53 3.69 12.04
CA GLN A 23 4.11 3.84 10.71
C GLN A 23 4.85 5.16 10.56
N LYS A 24 5.87 5.17 9.69
CA LYS A 24 6.57 6.41 9.34
C LYS A 24 5.64 7.31 8.52
N ILE A 25 5.15 8.37 9.15
CA ILE A 25 4.25 9.35 8.53
C ILE A 25 5.10 10.43 7.81
N PRO A 26 4.87 10.71 6.53
CA PRO A 26 5.53 11.81 5.82
C PRO A 26 5.17 13.16 6.45
N GLU A 27 6.13 14.09 6.50
CA GLU A 27 5.94 15.40 7.13
C GLU A 27 4.73 16.17 6.61
N ALA A 28 4.48 16.11 5.30
CA ALA A 28 3.32 16.76 4.67
C ALA A 28 1.96 16.29 5.24
N HIS A 29 1.91 15.09 5.82
CA HIS A 29 0.70 14.44 6.34
C HIS A 29 0.72 14.33 7.88
N ARG A 30 1.74 14.91 8.55
CA ARG A 30 1.87 14.89 10.01
C ARG A 30 0.99 15.98 10.65
N ASP A 31 0.51 15.72 11.87
CA ASP A 31 -0.26 16.66 12.71
C ASP A 31 -1.53 17.22 12.07
N ARG A 32 -2.17 16.44 11.19
CA ARG A 32 -3.46 16.75 10.57
C ARG A 32 -4.59 15.97 11.24
N PRO A 33 -5.82 16.50 11.25
CA PRO A 33 -6.96 15.78 11.83
C PRO A 33 -7.24 14.43 11.13
N TRP A 34 -6.85 14.32 9.86
CA TRP A 34 -6.99 13.10 9.06
C TRP A 34 -5.72 12.22 9.03
N THR A 35 -4.64 12.57 9.74
CA THR A 35 -3.38 11.79 9.77
C THR A 35 -3.61 10.36 10.21
N LYS A 36 -4.42 10.13 11.26
CA LYS A 36 -4.75 8.77 11.72
C LYS A 36 -5.45 7.94 10.64
N SER A 37 -6.31 8.58 9.85
CA SER A 37 -6.96 7.95 8.70
C SER A 37 -5.93 7.66 7.60
N TYR A 38 -5.07 8.61 7.27
CA TYR A 38 -3.97 8.41 6.33
C TYR A 38 -3.09 7.21 6.69
N THR A 39 -2.65 7.10 7.93
CA THR A 39 -1.82 5.99 8.40
C THR A 39 -2.52 4.65 8.23
N ARG A 40 -3.81 4.55 8.56
CA ARG A 40 -4.59 3.31 8.35
C ARG A 40 -4.73 2.96 6.86
N TRP A 41 -4.96 3.96 6.01
CA TRP A 41 -5.02 3.73 4.56
C TRP A 41 -3.65 3.34 3.98
N GLN A 42 -2.57 3.92 4.50
CA GLN A 42 -1.21 3.54 4.13
C GLN A 42 -0.93 2.09 4.54
N ALA A 43 -1.28 1.71 5.77
CA ALA A 43 -1.21 0.35 6.30
C ALA A 43 -1.94 -0.68 5.44
N VAL A 44 -3.20 -0.38 5.06
CA VAL A 44 -3.97 -1.24 4.15
C VAL A 44 -3.26 -1.42 2.79
N SER A 45 -2.62 -0.37 2.27
CA SER A 45 -1.84 -0.47 1.03
C SER A 45 -0.68 -1.46 1.14
N TRP A 46 0.04 -1.46 2.26
CA TRP A 46 1.14 -2.40 2.48
C TRP A 46 0.64 -3.84 2.57
N ILE A 47 -0.50 -4.07 3.23
CA ILE A 47 -1.15 -5.38 3.30
C ILE A 47 -1.59 -5.84 1.90
N LEU A 48 -2.21 -4.96 1.12
CA LEU A 48 -2.62 -5.23 -0.26
C LEU A 48 -1.43 -5.52 -1.18
N THR A 49 -0.26 -4.92 -0.95
CA THR A 49 0.97 -5.26 -1.67
C THR A 49 1.53 -6.63 -1.27
N ALA A 50 1.41 -6.99 0.01
CA ALA A 50 1.90 -8.27 0.51
C ALA A 50 1.12 -9.47 -0.04
N LEU A 51 -0.20 -9.34 -0.22
CA LEU A 51 -1.08 -10.44 -0.62
C LEU A 51 -0.71 -11.06 -1.99
N PRO A 52 -0.57 -10.29 -3.10
CA PRO A 52 -0.10 -10.81 -4.38
C PRO A 52 1.25 -11.49 -4.30
N LEU A 53 2.18 -10.96 -3.50
CA LEU A 53 3.52 -11.52 -3.33
C LEU A 53 3.51 -12.85 -2.57
N LEU A 54 2.67 -12.97 -1.53
CA LEU A 54 2.46 -14.23 -0.81
C LEU A 54 1.83 -15.28 -1.73
N VAL A 55 0.75 -14.93 -2.43
CA VAL A 55 0.12 -15.84 -3.42
C VAL A 55 1.16 -16.28 -4.44
N TYR A 56 1.90 -15.35 -5.02
CA TYR A 56 2.93 -15.69 -5.99
C TYR A 56 3.97 -16.66 -5.42
N SER A 57 4.44 -16.39 -4.21
CA SER A 57 5.50 -17.19 -3.61
C SER A 57 5.05 -18.58 -3.11
N PHE A 58 3.82 -18.73 -2.63
CA PHE A 58 3.29 -20.04 -2.24
C PHE A 58 3.00 -20.94 -3.44
N TYR A 59 2.39 -20.38 -4.49
CA TYR A 59 1.91 -21.17 -5.64
C TYR A 59 2.97 -21.41 -6.72
N PHE A 60 3.91 -20.48 -6.94
CA PHE A 60 4.88 -20.60 -8.04
C PHE A 60 6.32 -20.89 -7.61
N SER A 61 6.69 -20.59 -6.36
CA SER A 61 8.05 -20.84 -5.85
C SER A 61 8.25 -22.29 -5.37
N SER A 62 7.16 -23.00 -5.05
CA SER A 62 7.19 -24.39 -4.56
C SER A 62 7.43 -25.43 -5.67
N GLY A 63 7.66 -25.02 -6.92
CA GLY A 63 7.87 -25.92 -8.06
C GLY A 63 6.61 -26.68 -8.51
N GLN A 64 5.48 -26.51 -7.83
CA GLN A 64 4.26 -27.27 -8.08
C GLN A 64 3.48 -26.84 -9.35
N CYS A 65 3.85 -25.70 -9.96
CA CYS A 65 3.12 -25.15 -11.09
C CYS A 65 4.04 -24.94 -12.30
N MET A 66 4.10 -25.90 -13.23
CA MET A 66 4.80 -25.78 -14.52
C MET A 66 4.05 -24.86 -15.51
N VAL A 67 3.86 -23.60 -15.13
CA VAL A 67 3.29 -22.57 -15.97
C VAL A 67 4.41 -21.73 -16.59
N SER A 68 4.30 -21.44 -17.90
CA SER A 68 5.25 -20.56 -18.61
C SER A 68 5.45 -19.24 -17.87
N PHE A 69 6.70 -18.76 -17.84
CA PHE A 69 7.12 -17.56 -17.12
C PHE A 69 6.24 -16.33 -17.45
N GLY A 70 5.87 -16.15 -18.73
CA GLY A 70 5.01 -15.05 -19.15
C GLY A 70 3.61 -15.08 -18.51
N LYS A 71 3.01 -16.26 -18.37
CA LYS A 71 1.71 -16.42 -17.70
C LYS A 71 1.82 -16.14 -16.20
N ARG A 72 2.93 -16.50 -15.56
CA ARG A 72 3.18 -16.20 -14.14
C ARG A 72 3.27 -14.70 -13.88
N ILE A 73 3.98 -13.96 -14.73
CA ILE A 73 4.06 -12.49 -14.65
C ILE A 73 2.68 -11.87 -14.93
N GLY A 74 1.96 -12.33 -15.95
CA GLY A 74 0.62 -11.83 -16.25
C GLY A 74 -0.34 -11.96 -15.07
N LEU A 75 -0.33 -13.12 -14.39
CA LEU A 75 -1.16 -13.36 -13.22
C LEU A 75 -0.75 -12.50 -12.02
N LEU A 76 0.56 -12.30 -11.82
CA LEU A 76 1.07 -11.41 -10.78
C LEU A 76 0.60 -9.97 -11.00
N LEU A 77 0.73 -9.45 -12.21
CA LEU A 77 0.25 -8.11 -12.57
C LEU A 77 -1.26 -7.97 -12.35
N LEU A 78 -2.03 -8.99 -12.72
CA LEU A 78 -3.47 -9.02 -12.49
C LEU A 78 -3.81 -8.95 -11.00
N LEU A 79 -3.09 -9.69 -10.15
CA LEU A 79 -3.25 -9.65 -8.69
C LEU A 79 -2.89 -8.28 -8.09
N PHE A 80 -2.01 -7.51 -8.74
CA PHE A 80 -1.64 -6.15 -8.31
C PHE A 80 -2.65 -5.08 -8.72
N VAL A 81 -3.56 -5.34 -9.65
CA VAL A 81 -4.61 -4.38 -10.06
C VAL A 81 -5.37 -3.78 -8.87
N PRO A 82 -5.93 -4.56 -7.92
CA PRO A 82 -6.61 -4.00 -6.76
C PRO A 82 -5.71 -3.11 -5.90
N THR A 83 -4.43 -3.49 -5.74
CA THR A 83 -3.44 -2.70 -5.01
C THR A 83 -3.19 -1.36 -5.68
N ILE A 84 -3.01 -1.34 -7.00
CA ILE A 84 -2.79 -0.12 -7.79
C ILE A 84 -4.01 0.79 -7.72
N LEU A 85 -5.21 0.24 -7.90
CA LEU A 85 -6.46 1.01 -7.80
C LEU A 85 -6.60 1.66 -6.41
N PHE A 86 -6.35 0.89 -5.35
CA PHE A 86 -6.41 1.40 -3.99
C PHE A 86 -5.39 2.52 -3.75
N GLU A 87 -4.17 2.38 -4.26
CA GLU A 87 -3.11 3.37 -4.13
C GLU A 87 -3.46 4.68 -4.85
N VAL A 88 -4.06 4.59 -6.05
CA VAL A 88 -4.56 5.76 -6.79
C VAL A 88 -5.69 6.45 -6.02
N ILE A 89 -6.64 5.70 -5.46
CA ILE A 89 -7.73 6.26 -4.65
C ILE A 89 -7.18 6.97 -3.41
N ARG A 90 -6.27 6.32 -2.68
CA ARG A 90 -5.59 6.90 -1.51
C ARG A 90 -4.89 8.22 -1.90
N SER A 91 -4.08 8.19 -2.95
CA SER A 91 -3.33 9.35 -3.42
C SER A 91 -4.24 10.52 -3.76
N ARG A 92 -5.32 10.28 -4.52
CA ARG A 92 -6.30 11.32 -4.88
C ARG A 92 -7.01 11.88 -3.66
N LYS A 93 -7.43 11.03 -2.73
CA LYS A 93 -8.15 11.44 -1.51
C LYS A 93 -7.31 12.38 -0.66
N PHE A 94 -6.07 12.00 -0.34
CA PHE A 94 -5.22 12.81 0.53
C PHE A 94 -4.63 14.03 -0.17
N SER A 95 -4.38 13.97 -1.48
CA SER A 95 -4.01 15.16 -2.27
C SER A 95 -5.10 16.23 -2.25
N ARG A 96 -6.38 15.83 -2.34
CA ARG A 96 -7.52 16.77 -2.25
C ARG A 96 -7.62 17.41 -0.86
N LEU A 97 -7.43 16.63 0.21
CA LEU A 97 -7.43 17.14 1.58
C LEU A 97 -6.29 18.15 1.81
N LEU A 98 -5.08 17.82 1.35
CA LEU A 98 -3.92 18.71 1.39
C LEU A 98 -4.15 20.02 0.62
N LYS A 99 -4.75 19.94 -0.58
CA LYS A 99 -5.06 21.13 -1.39
C LYS A 99 -6.10 22.02 -0.71
N GLY A 100 -7.19 21.44 -0.20
CA GLY A 100 -8.24 22.18 0.50
C GLY A 100 -7.76 22.87 1.79
N GLU A 101 -6.87 22.25 2.56
CA GLU A 101 -6.28 22.90 3.74
C GLU A 101 -5.37 24.07 3.36
N LYS A 102 -4.58 23.94 2.28
CA LYS A 102 -3.74 25.05 1.80
C LYS A 102 -4.58 26.24 1.33
N GLU A 103 -5.69 25.99 0.65
CA GLU A 103 -6.61 27.05 0.20
C GLU A 103 -7.30 27.74 1.36
N ARG A 104 -7.76 27.01 2.38
CA ARG A 104 -8.36 27.60 3.59
C ARG A 104 -7.39 28.46 4.38
N LYS A 105 -6.13 28.02 4.51
CA LYS A 105 -5.08 28.85 5.16
C LYS A 105 -4.89 30.18 4.42
N LYS A 106 -4.79 30.13 3.09
CA LYS A 106 -4.67 31.34 2.26
C LYS A 106 -5.89 32.27 2.36
N ALA A 107 -7.10 31.73 2.52
CA ALA A 107 -8.33 32.51 2.62
C ALA A 107 -8.60 33.09 4.02
N GLY A 108 -8.01 32.51 5.07
CA GLY A 108 -8.11 33.01 6.45
C GLY A 108 -6.93 33.89 6.88
N GLU A 109 -5.89 34.00 6.06
CA GLU A 109 -4.78 34.96 6.19
C GLU A 109 -5.07 36.29 5.45
N GLN A 110 -6.29 36.46 4.92
CA GLN A 110 -6.83 37.74 4.39
C GLN A 110 -7.78 38.36 5.42
#